data_AF-A0A929TSX2-F1
#
_entry.id   AF-A0A929TSX2-F1
#
_cell.length_a   1.000
_cell.length_b   1.000
_cell.length_c   1.000
_cell.angle_alpha   90.00
_cell.angle_beta   90.00
_cell.angle_gamma   90.00
#
_symmetry.space_group_name_H-M   'P 1'
#
loop_
_entity.id
_entity.type
_entity.pdbx_description
1 polymer ?
#
loop_
_entity_poly.entity_id
_entity_poly.type
_entity_poly.pdbx_seq_one_letter_code
_entity_poly.pdbx_strand_id
1 'polypeptide(L)' 'IRELNEMAKKREQSLAQMALAWVLKDGIVTSVLIGASKAEQVLDNIAAINNTEFSDEELKKIDKIVKDNE' A
#
# COMPACT_ATOMS: atom_id res chain seq x y z
N ILE A 1 -13.34 -3.91 3.42
CA ILE A 1 -12.02 -4.60 3.66
C ILE A 1 -11.73 -5.74 2.67
N ARG A 2 -12.63 -6.69 2.40
CA ARG A 2 -12.36 -7.82 1.46
C ARG A 2 -11.96 -7.36 0.05
N GLU A 3 -12.62 -6.33 -0.48
CA GLU A 3 -12.31 -5.80 -1.82
C GLU A 3 -10.93 -5.16 -1.92
N LEU A 4 -10.46 -4.49 -0.85
CA LEU A 4 -9.10 -3.95 -0.78
C LEU A 4 -8.06 -5.08 -0.79
N ASN A 5 -8.36 -6.20 -0.13
CA ASN A 5 -7.46 -7.37 -0.13
C ASN A 5 -7.37 -8.02 -1.52
N GLU A 6 -8.48 -8.10 -2.26
CA GLU A 6 -8.46 -8.60 -3.64
C GLU A 6 -7.71 -7.65 -4.58
N MET A 7 -7.80 -6.34 -4.36
CA MET A 7 -6.99 -5.36 -5.08
C MET A 7 -5.49 -5.52 -4.78
N ALA A 8 -5.12 -5.69 -3.51
CA ALA A 8 -3.72 -5.91 -3.12
C ALA A 8 -3.15 -7.17 -3.80
N LYS A 9 -3.89 -8.28 -3.83
CA LYS A 9 -3.48 -9.51 -4.53
C LYS A 9 -3.27 -9.30 -6.03
N LYS A 10 -4.13 -8.50 -6.69
CA LYS A 10 -3.96 -8.16 -8.12
C LYS A 10 -2.70 -7.35 -8.40
N ARG A 11 -2.20 -6.63 -7.39
CA ARG A 11 -0.95 -5.86 -7.43
C ARG A 11 0.27 -6.67 -6.97
N GLU A 12 0.10 -7.98 -6.77
CA GLU A 12 1.11 -8.90 -6.24
C GLU A 12 1.67 -8.46 -4.88
N GLN A 13 0.82 -7.82 -4.06
CA GLN A 13 1.17 -7.29 -2.74
C GLN A 13 0.19 -7.77 -1.66
N SER A 14 0.65 -7.79 -0.42
CA SER A 14 -0.23 -7.96 0.74
C SER A 14 -1.04 -6.68 1.00
N LEU A 15 -2.18 -6.81 1.68
CA LEU A 15 -2.99 -5.66 2.08
C LEU A 15 -2.18 -4.65 2.92
N ALA A 16 -1.28 -5.13 3.77
CA ALA A 16 -0.40 -4.28 4.56
C ALA A 16 0.60 -3.51 3.68
N GLN A 17 1.20 -4.17 2.70
CA GLN A 17 2.09 -3.52 1.73
C GLN A 17 1.34 -2.48 0.89
N MET A 18 0.13 -2.77 0.43
CA MET A 18 -0.69 -1.82 -0.32
C MET A 18 -1.10 -0.61 0.54
N ALA A 19 -1.38 -0.80 1.83
CA ALA A 19 -1.66 0.29 2.77
C ALA A 19 -0.43 1.19 2.96
N LEU A 20 0.76 0.61 3.10
CA LEU A 20 2.01 1.38 3.15
C LEU A 20 2.26 2.14 1.85
N ALA A 21 2.11 1.49 0.70
CA ALA A 21 2.22 2.13 -0.60
C ALA A 21 1.24 3.31 -0.76
N TRP A 22 0.01 3.18 -0.28
CA TRP A 22 -1.00 4.25 -0.33
C TRP A 22 -0.60 5.47 0.51
N VAL A 23 0.03 5.27 1.68
CA VAL A 23 0.56 6.37 2.51
C VAL A 23 1.77 7.04 1.83
N LEU A 24 2.56 6.28 1.08
CA LEU A 24 3.77 6.77 0.41
C LEU A 24 3.51 7.41 -0.96
N LYS A 25 2.34 7.15 -1.57
CA LYS A 25 1.99 7.62 -2.93
C LYS A 25 2.12 9.14 -3.11
N ASP A 26 1.82 9.92 -2.06
CA ASP A 26 1.75 11.38 -2.17
C ASP A 26 3.15 12.02 -2.10
N GLY A 27 4.21 11.23 -1.86
CA GLY A 27 5.59 11.72 -1.80
C GLY A 27 5.87 12.71 -0.67
N ILE A 28 4.88 12.97 0.20
CA ILE A 28 4.97 13.93 1.32
C ILE A 28 5.84 13.37 2.46
N VAL A 29 6.08 12.06 2.46
CA VAL A 29 6.92 11.39 3.47
C VAL A 29 8.38 11.38 2.99
N THR A 30 9.18 12.31 3.49
CA THR A 30 10.61 12.44 3.14
C THR A 30 11.47 11.28 3.64
N SER A 31 10.97 10.55 4.64
CA SER A 31 11.65 9.39 5.24
C SER A 31 10.64 8.57 6.05
N VAL A 32 10.58 7.26 5.81
CA VAL A 32 9.87 6.32 6.68
C VAL A 32 10.87 5.79 7.70
N LEU A 33 10.59 6.02 8.99
CA LEU A 33 11.38 5.50 10.10
C LEU A 33 10.94 4.06 10.38
N ILE A 34 11.59 3.10 9.74
CA ILE A 34 11.27 1.68 9.86
C ILE A 34 12.13 1.06 10.97
N GLY A 35 11.48 0.61 12.05
CA GLY A 35 12.10 -0.31 13.00
C GLY A 35 12.04 -1.73 12.46
N ALA A 36 13.16 -2.26 11.99
CA ALA A 36 13.26 -3.65 11.55
C ALA A 36 14.08 -4.45 12.57
N SER A 37 13.44 -5.42 13.23
CA SER A 37 14.10 -6.32 14.18
C SER A 37 14.87 -7.44 13.47
N LYS A 38 14.62 -7.64 12.17
CA LYS A 38 15.25 -8.65 11.29
C LYS A 38 15.45 -8.08 9.89
N ALA A 39 16.51 -8.51 9.21
CA ALA A 39 16.85 -8.06 7.85
C ALA A 39 15.76 -8.35 6.82
N GLU A 40 15.03 -9.47 6.95
CA GLU A 40 13.90 -9.83 6.08
C GLU A 40 12.76 -8.81 6.14
N GLN A 41 12.53 -8.19 7.30
CA GLN A 41 11.50 -7.14 7.43
C GLN A 41 11.88 -5.89 6.63
N VAL A 42 13.17 -5.61 6.47
CA VAL A 42 13.63 -4.51 5.60
C VAL A 42 13.32 -4.83 4.15
N LEU A 43 13.59 -6.07 3.70
CA LEU A 43 13.28 -6.51 2.34
C LEU A 43 11.78 -6.50 2.04
N ASP A 44 10.94 -6.97 2.98
CA ASP A 44 9.48 -6.93 2.84
C ASP A 44 8.93 -5.50 2.77
N ASN A 45 9.53 -4.57 3.52
CA ASN A 45 9.16 -3.16 3.48
C ASN A 45 9.66 -2.49 2.18
N ILE A 46 10.85 -2.83 1.69
CA ILE A 46 11.34 -2.36 0.39
C ILE A 46 10.45 -2.88 -0.75
N ALA A 47 9.99 -4.13 -0.67
CA ALA A 47 9.04 -4.69 -1.64
C ALA A 47 7.69 -3.94 -1.64
N ALA A 48 7.26 -3.39 -0.50
CA ALA A 48 6.09 -2.52 -0.43
C ALA A 48 6.30 -1.20 -1.20
N ILE A 49 7.53 -0.67 -1.17
CA ILE A 49 7.92 0.59 -1.82
C ILE A 49 8.04 0.42 -3.35
N ASN A 50 8.27 -0.79 -3.85
CA ASN A 50 8.44 -1.03 -5.29
C ASN A 50 7.16 -0.86 -6.13
N ASN A 51 5.96 -0.78 -5.52
CA ASN A 51 4.68 -0.61 -6.25
C ASN A 51 3.84 0.52 -5.63
N THR A 52 4.46 1.69 -5.44
CA THR A 52 3.83 2.88 -4.83
C THR A 52 2.98 3.69 -5.81
N GLU A 53 3.08 3.43 -7.11
CA GLU A 53 2.27 4.12 -8.10
C GLU A 53 0.86 3.53 -8.12
N PHE A 54 -0.15 4.38 -8.00
CA PHE A 54 -1.55 4.00 -8.18
C PHE A 54 -2.09 4.68 -9.43
N SER A 55 -2.76 3.92 -10.29
CA SER A 55 -3.49 4.49 -11.41
C SER A 55 -4.74 5.22 -10.91
N ASP A 56 -5.21 6.21 -11.69
CA ASP A 56 -6.44 6.95 -11.38
C ASP A 56 -7.66 6.03 -11.21
N GLU A 57 -7.72 4.93 -11.94
CA GLU A 57 -8.78 3.93 -11.81
C GLU A 57 -8.72 3.17 -10.48
N GLU A 58 -7.52 2.82 -10.02
CA GLU A 58 -7.31 2.17 -8.73
C GLU A 58 -7.65 3.12 -7.58
N LEU A 59 -7.22 4.38 -7.68
CA LEU A 59 -7.55 5.41 -6.70
C LEU A 59 -9.06 5.63 -6.59
N LYS A 60 -9.78 5.72 -7.71
CA LYS A 60 -11.25 5.82 -7.72
C LYS A 60 -11.92 4.59 -7.09
N LYS A 61 -11.40 3.39 -7.33
CA LYS A 61 -11.92 2.17 -6.68
C LYS A 61 -11.68 2.18 -5.18
N ILE A 62 -10.49 2.57 -4.73
CA ILE A 62 -10.16 2.68 -3.30
C ILE A 62 -11.08 3.71 -2.64
N ASP A 63 -11.23 4.90 -3.22
CA ASP A 63 -12.08 5.97 -2.68
C ASP A 63 -13.56 5.53 -2.60
N LYS A 64 -14.05 4.81 -3.62
CA LYS A 64 -15.39 4.22 -3.60
C LYS A 64 -15.55 3.18 -2.47
N ILE A 65 -14.61 2.25 -2.35
CA ILE A 65 -14.65 1.20 -1.31
C ILE A 65 -14.60 1.82 0.10
N VAL A 66 -13.81 2.87 0.30
CA VAL A 66 -13.68 3.56 1.59
C VAL A 66 -14.95 4.36 1.91
N LYS A 67 -15.53 5.10 0.95
CA LYS A 67 -16.78 5.85 1.14
C LYS A 67 -18.02 4.99 1.38
N ASP A 68 -18.07 3.79 0.81
CA ASP A 68 -19.16 2.82 1.09
C ASP A 68 -19.07 2.19 2.50
N ASN A 69 -18.00 2.46 3.27
CA ASN A 69 -17.84 1.99 4.66
C ASN A 69 -18.10 3.09 5.71
N GLU A 70 -18.63 4.26 5.34
CA GLU A 70 -19.22 5.28 6.25
C GLU A 70 -20.72 5.05 6.45
#